data_AF-A0A9D2KC46-F1
#
_entry.id   AF-A0A9D2KC46-F1
#
_cell.length_a   1.000
_cell.length_b   1.000
_cell.length_c   1.000
_cell.angle_alpha   90.00
_cell.angle_beta   90.00
_cell.angle_gamma   90.00
#
_symmetry.space_group_name_H-M   'P 1'
#
loop_
_entity.id
_entity.type
_entity.pdbx_description
1 polymer ?
#
loop_
_entity_poly.entity_id
_entity_poly.type
_entity_poly.pdbx_seq_one_letter_code
_entity_poly.pdbx_strand_id
1 'polypeptide(L)'
;MGAYQMELPDDFKDDDYFDRIEMLIYLSPDWNMELAFSKPAGLIIGDSVTPVLGSVYDKWNYPVRIIKNLAQAPVNNDSYFVRGNIMDDEQPFSSSTSDSGGILISPAYISEEGTECTLPGGEIVEFLQIMPITTNEIERAAYLNRELIFHRLIFHNFIIYQDSYLYDYDNIFDDGFLHLLDLYQNNIVQQSGELGAFNHMAALLRWLIENNMLNDNFTAKYRDEIEKVKNSPADIDLRLFIVDKLIGSLRYEILKEEIIDFIETYFVNNPEEDIKGQYYYDIEEYAAEYFEENNVDTEDMDDYEYVFMPYDENYYESVSKIIDAYYEEWSSEQ
;
A
#
# COMPACT_ATOMS: atom_id res chain seq x y z
N MET A 1 6.55 26.23 -11.43
CA MET A 1 7.42 26.58 -10.28
C MET A 1 8.89 26.68 -10.67
N GLY A 2 9.39 25.96 -11.67
CA GLY A 2 10.83 25.82 -11.95
C GLY A 2 11.56 27.11 -12.35
N ALA A 3 10.84 28.17 -12.71
CA ALA A 3 11.42 29.49 -12.90
C ALA A 3 11.75 30.23 -11.58
N TYR A 4 11.09 29.85 -10.48
CA TYR A 4 11.32 30.39 -9.14
C TYR A 4 12.43 29.60 -8.44
N GLN A 5 13.37 30.30 -7.83
CA GLN A 5 14.45 29.72 -7.05
C GLN A 5 14.06 29.79 -5.57
N MET A 6 13.96 28.62 -4.93
CA MET A 6 13.71 28.51 -3.49
C MET A 6 14.99 28.74 -2.70
N GLU A 7 14.88 29.23 -1.48
CA GLU A 7 16.03 29.28 -0.57
C GLU A 7 16.11 27.96 0.22
N LEU A 8 17.03 27.09 -0.19
CA LEU A 8 17.32 25.86 0.55
C LEU A 8 18.18 26.16 1.80
N PRO A 9 17.92 25.50 2.95
CA PRO A 9 18.84 25.50 4.08
C PRO A 9 20.20 24.91 3.70
N ASP A 10 21.25 25.28 4.44
CA ASP A 10 22.62 24.89 4.11
C ASP A 10 22.81 23.36 4.08
N ASP A 11 22.13 22.63 4.95
CA ASP A 11 22.18 21.15 5.02
C ASP A 11 21.71 20.47 3.72
N PHE A 12 20.93 21.15 2.87
CA PHE A 12 20.43 20.61 1.60
C PHE A 12 21.26 21.04 0.39
N LYS A 13 22.23 21.96 0.54
CA LYS A 13 23.01 22.49 -0.59
C LYS A 13 24.13 21.55 -1.04
N ASP A 14 24.53 20.61 -0.19
CA ASP A 14 25.64 19.69 -0.43
C ASP A 14 25.18 18.27 -0.84
N ASP A 15 23.87 17.97 -0.80
CA ASP A 15 23.28 16.61 -0.89
C ASP A 15 22.34 16.40 -2.11
N ASP A 16 22.78 16.66 -3.34
CA ASP A 16 22.02 16.39 -4.59
C ASP A 16 20.57 16.93 -4.66
N TYR A 17 20.23 17.93 -3.82
CA TYR A 17 18.92 18.59 -3.86
C TYR A 17 18.93 19.82 -4.77
N PHE A 18 17.79 20.11 -5.39
CA PHE A 18 17.62 21.22 -6.32
C PHE A 18 16.76 22.34 -5.73
N ASP A 19 17.19 23.59 -5.95
CA ASP A 19 16.48 24.79 -5.48
C ASP A 19 15.36 25.24 -6.43
N ARG A 20 15.13 24.49 -7.52
CA ARG A 20 14.07 24.72 -8.50
C ARG A 20 13.34 23.41 -8.74
N ILE A 21 12.03 23.45 -8.57
CA ILE A 21 11.18 22.27 -8.76
C ILE A 21 9.99 22.54 -9.66
N GLU A 22 9.49 21.49 -10.30
CA GLU A 22 8.13 21.40 -10.82
C GLU A 22 7.41 20.25 -10.14
N MET A 23 6.15 20.47 -9.79
CA MET A 23 5.33 19.46 -9.14
C MET A 23 4.33 18.85 -10.12
N LEU A 24 4.11 17.55 -9.99
CA LEU A 24 3.15 16.80 -10.79
C LEU A 24 2.33 15.85 -9.92
N ILE A 25 1.19 15.42 -10.43
CA ILE A 25 0.32 14.44 -9.78
C ILE A 25 -0.22 13.51 -10.86
N TYR A 26 -0.22 12.20 -10.62
CA TYR A 26 -0.82 11.25 -11.56
C TYR A 26 -2.27 10.98 -11.17
N LEU A 27 -3.16 11.13 -12.14
CA LEU A 27 -4.59 10.90 -11.99
C LEU A 27 -4.99 9.76 -12.91
N SER A 28 -5.98 8.99 -12.50
CA SER A 28 -6.51 7.91 -13.31
C SER A 28 -7.13 8.43 -14.62
N PRO A 29 -7.17 7.63 -15.71
CA PRO A 29 -7.70 8.07 -16.99
C PRO A 29 -9.17 8.50 -16.98
N ASP A 30 -9.93 8.03 -15.98
CA ASP A 30 -11.34 8.36 -15.72
C ASP A 30 -11.53 9.66 -14.92
N TRP A 31 -10.45 10.35 -14.54
CA TRP A 31 -10.56 11.62 -13.83
C TRP A 31 -11.31 12.67 -14.65
N ASN A 32 -12.36 13.26 -14.07
CA ASN A 32 -13.16 14.24 -14.78
C ASN A 32 -12.46 15.60 -14.84
N MET A 33 -11.63 15.79 -15.88
CA MET A 33 -10.85 17.00 -16.10
C MET A 33 -11.71 18.24 -16.35
N GLU A 34 -12.90 18.08 -16.95
CA GLU A 34 -13.83 19.19 -17.14
C GLU A 34 -14.26 19.76 -15.79
N LEU A 35 -14.65 18.89 -14.85
CA LEU A 35 -15.04 19.29 -13.50
C LEU A 35 -13.85 19.73 -12.64
N ALA A 36 -12.67 19.12 -12.82
CA ALA A 36 -11.45 19.46 -12.10
C ALA A 36 -11.02 20.93 -12.31
N PHE A 37 -11.20 21.45 -13.52
CA PHE A 37 -10.87 22.84 -13.88
C PHE A 37 -12.10 23.76 -14.01
N SER A 38 -13.30 23.22 -13.80
CA SER A 38 -14.52 24.03 -13.80
C SER A 38 -14.49 25.02 -12.65
N LYS A 39 -14.97 26.24 -12.92
CA LYS A 39 -15.26 27.19 -11.84
C LYS A 39 -16.42 26.63 -11.02
N PRO A 40 -16.25 26.37 -9.71
CA PRO A 40 -17.35 25.90 -8.89
C PRO A 40 -18.51 26.89 -8.97
N ALA A 41 -19.74 26.39 -9.03
CA ALA A 41 -20.90 27.18 -8.63
C ALA A 41 -20.86 27.28 -7.08
N GLY A 42 -20.06 28.20 -6.54
CA GLY A 42 -19.77 28.32 -5.10
C GLY A 42 -19.52 29.76 -4.66
N LEU A 43 -19.59 29.99 -3.34
CA LEU A 43 -19.53 31.30 -2.68
C LEU A 43 -18.23 32.05 -3.04
N ILE A 44 -18.35 33.25 -3.59
CA ILE A 44 -17.22 34.15 -3.85
C ILE A 44 -16.79 34.77 -2.51
N ILE A 45 -15.57 34.49 -2.06
CA ILE A 45 -14.95 35.18 -0.92
C ILE A 45 -13.71 35.92 -1.46
N GLY A 46 -13.87 37.21 -1.76
CA GLY A 46 -12.81 37.99 -2.44
C GLY A 46 -12.61 37.55 -3.89
N ASP A 47 -11.35 37.40 -4.32
CA ASP A 47 -11.01 36.98 -5.70
C ASP A 47 -10.85 35.45 -5.84
N SER A 48 -11.08 34.68 -4.77
CA SER A 48 -11.02 33.21 -4.79
C SER A 48 -12.42 32.58 -4.80
N VAL A 49 -12.57 31.57 -5.63
CA VAL A 49 -13.74 30.68 -5.63
C VAL A 49 -13.30 29.39 -4.93
N THR A 50 -13.83 29.16 -3.73
CA THR A 50 -13.60 27.91 -3.00
C THR A 50 -14.79 26.98 -3.25
N PRO A 51 -14.58 25.75 -3.75
CA PRO A 51 -15.67 24.76 -3.81
C PRO A 51 -16.24 24.52 -2.40
N VAL A 52 -17.54 24.29 -2.30
CA VAL A 52 -18.14 23.80 -1.05
C VAL A 52 -17.68 22.36 -0.88
N LEU A 53 -17.07 22.04 0.26
CA LEU A 53 -16.69 20.66 0.63
C LEU A 53 -17.93 19.76 0.51
N GLY A 54 -17.82 18.63 -0.20
CA GLY A 54 -18.97 17.76 -0.50
C GLY A 54 -19.71 18.07 -1.81
N SER A 55 -19.30 19.10 -2.56
CA SER A 55 -19.82 19.32 -3.92
C SER A 55 -19.20 18.36 -4.93
N VAL A 56 -19.93 18.06 -6.01
CA VAL A 56 -19.42 17.23 -7.12
C VAL A 56 -18.12 17.81 -7.71
N TYR A 57 -17.92 19.12 -7.64
CA TYR A 57 -16.69 19.77 -8.11
C TYR A 57 -15.49 19.53 -7.19
N ASP A 58 -15.72 19.55 -5.87
CA ASP A 58 -14.64 19.39 -4.88
C ASP A 58 -13.93 18.05 -5.05
N LYS A 59 -14.70 16.98 -5.30
CA LYS A 59 -14.21 15.64 -5.63
C LYS A 59 -13.19 15.61 -6.77
N TRP A 60 -13.38 16.40 -7.81
CA TRP A 60 -12.49 16.39 -8.99
C TRP A 60 -11.41 17.46 -8.92
N ASN A 61 -11.64 18.52 -8.15
CA ASN A 61 -10.78 19.71 -8.10
C ASN A 61 -9.67 19.61 -7.04
N TYR A 62 -9.83 18.79 -6.00
CA TYR A 62 -8.86 18.75 -4.89
C TYR A 62 -7.39 18.51 -5.34
N PRO A 63 -7.05 17.69 -6.36
CA PRO A 63 -5.65 17.53 -6.79
C PRO A 63 -5.06 18.83 -7.36
N VAL A 64 -5.86 19.60 -8.09
CA VAL A 64 -5.47 20.91 -8.64
C VAL A 64 -5.25 21.91 -7.50
N ARG A 65 -6.09 21.85 -6.46
CA ARG A 65 -5.96 22.69 -5.27
C ARG A 65 -4.67 22.40 -4.50
N ILE A 66 -4.30 21.13 -4.33
CA ILE A 66 -3.04 20.73 -3.69
C ILE A 66 -1.84 21.34 -4.43
N ILE A 67 -1.72 21.09 -5.74
CA ILE A 67 -0.61 21.64 -6.56
C ILE A 67 -0.55 23.16 -6.45
N LYS A 68 -1.72 23.82 -6.54
CA LYS A 68 -1.79 25.29 -6.46
C LYS A 68 -1.32 25.80 -5.10
N ASN A 69 -1.76 25.18 -4.00
CA ASN A 69 -1.40 25.60 -2.65
C ASN A 69 0.11 25.42 -2.41
N LEU A 70 0.65 24.27 -2.80
CA LEU A 70 2.08 24.01 -2.72
C LEU A 70 2.91 24.97 -3.57
N ALA A 71 2.49 25.25 -4.81
CA ALA A 71 3.19 26.21 -5.66
C ALA A 71 3.23 27.64 -5.07
N GLN A 72 2.28 27.99 -4.19
CA GLN A 72 2.24 29.30 -3.56
C GLN A 72 3.10 29.40 -2.29
N ALA A 73 3.36 28.29 -1.60
CA ALA A 73 4.04 28.30 -0.31
C ALA A 73 5.47 28.88 -0.35
N PRO A 74 6.35 28.55 -1.33
CA PRO A 74 7.70 29.09 -1.38
C PRO A 74 7.76 30.58 -1.70
N VAL A 75 6.70 31.11 -2.31
CA VAL A 75 6.60 32.52 -2.68
C VAL A 75 6.05 33.36 -1.52
N ASN A 76 5.11 32.80 -0.74
CA ASN A 76 4.37 33.55 0.26
C ASN A 76 4.90 33.37 1.69
N ASN A 77 5.58 32.25 1.97
CA ASN A 77 5.88 31.80 3.33
C ASN A 77 7.36 31.41 3.51
N ASP A 78 8.26 31.80 2.59
CA ASP A 78 9.68 31.43 2.59
C ASP A 78 9.93 29.92 2.81
N SER A 79 9.00 29.10 2.30
CA SER A 79 9.05 27.65 2.42
C SER A 79 9.91 27.06 1.28
N TYR A 80 10.41 25.85 1.48
CA TYR A 80 11.12 25.10 0.46
C TYR A 80 10.56 23.69 0.37
N PHE A 81 10.81 23.05 -0.77
CA PHE A 81 10.37 21.69 -1.04
C PHE A 81 11.50 20.87 -1.64
N VAL A 82 11.70 19.69 -1.08
CA VAL A 82 12.65 18.66 -1.48
C VAL A 82 11.96 17.30 -1.40
N ARG A 83 12.54 16.31 -2.08
CA ARG A 83 12.13 14.91 -1.97
C ARG A 83 12.05 14.48 -0.50
N GLY A 84 10.94 13.86 -0.12
CA GLY A 84 10.66 13.35 1.21
C GLY A 84 10.00 14.34 2.16
N ASN A 85 9.71 15.57 1.71
CA ASN A 85 8.83 16.43 2.46
C ASN A 85 7.42 15.86 2.52
N ILE A 86 6.85 15.87 3.73
CA ILE A 86 5.46 15.51 4.02
C ILE A 86 4.70 16.79 4.30
N MET A 87 3.55 16.93 3.65
CA MET A 87 2.54 17.94 3.94
C MET A 87 1.36 17.29 4.65
N ASP A 88 0.86 17.95 5.68
CA ASP A 88 -0.30 17.54 6.46
C ASP A 88 -1.31 18.69 6.43
N ASP A 89 -2.48 18.44 5.87
CA ASP A 89 -3.61 19.39 5.80
C ASP A 89 -4.57 19.20 6.99
N GLU A 90 -4.24 18.29 7.93
CA GLU A 90 -4.99 17.86 9.13
C GLU A 90 -6.37 17.27 8.86
N GLN A 91 -6.94 17.51 7.68
CA GLN A 91 -8.27 17.13 7.24
C GLN A 91 -8.21 16.55 5.83
N PRO A 92 -9.14 15.65 5.47
CA PRO A 92 -9.15 15.11 4.12
C PRO A 92 -9.31 16.21 3.06
N PHE A 93 -8.57 16.08 1.97
CA PHE A 93 -8.56 17.06 0.88
C PHE A 93 -9.93 17.24 0.25
N SER A 94 -10.78 16.21 0.27
CA SER A 94 -12.18 16.28 -0.16
C SER A 94 -12.99 15.27 0.64
N SER A 95 -14.31 15.44 0.70
CA SER A 95 -15.20 14.40 1.23
C SER A 95 -15.17 13.09 0.42
N SER A 96 -14.47 13.08 -0.73
CA SER A 96 -14.33 11.91 -1.58
C SER A 96 -13.07 11.09 -1.40
N THR A 97 -12.22 11.46 -0.45
CA THR A 97 -11.01 10.73 -0.14
C THR A 97 -10.74 10.84 1.37
N SER A 98 -9.99 9.89 1.92
CA SER A 98 -9.41 9.98 3.27
C SER A 98 -8.02 10.65 3.26
N ASP A 99 -7.46 10.90 2.08
CA ASP A 99 -6.14 11.54 1.94
C ASP A 99 -6.21 12.96 2.52
N SER A 100 -5.36 13.23 3.50
CA SER A 100 -5.31 14.47 4.27
C SER A 100 -3.93 15.12 4.24
N GLY A 101 -3.00 14.52 3.51
CA GLY A 101 -1.67 15.07 3.30
C GLY A 101 -1.04 14.50 2.05
N GLY A 102 0.24 14.73 1.86
CA GLY A 102 0.98 14.14 0.77
C GLY A 102 2.46 14.17 0.98
N ILE A 103 3.17 13.38 0.20
CA ILE A 103 4.61 13.29 0.23
C ILE A 103 5.17 13.61 -1.15
N LEU A 104 6.29 14.33 -1.18
CA LEU A 104 7.00 14.66 -2.40
C LEU A 104 7.99 13.55 -2.72
N ILE A 105 7.81 12.89 -3.86
CA ILE A 105 8.62 11.75 -4.30
C ILE A 105 9.19 11.97 -5.69
N SER A 106 10.15 11.13 -6.09
CA SER A 106 10.55 11.06 -7.49
C SER A 106 9.37 10.59 -8.36
N PRO A 107 9.15 11.18 -9.55
CA PRO A 107 8.12 10.75 -10.47
C PRO A 107 8.20 9.27 -10.79
N ALA A 108 7.12 8.54 -10.50
CA ALA A 108 7.05 7.12 -10.77
C ALA A 108 6.94 6.82 -12.27
N TYR A 109 7.36 5.61 -12.67
CA TYR A 109 7.32 5.14 -14.07
C TYR A 109 8.14 5.98 -15.07
N ILE A 110 9.05 6.82 -14.58
CA ILE A 110 10.00 7.61 -15.37
C ILE A 110 11.42 7.22 -14.94
N SER A 111 12.35 7.16 -15.90
CA SER A 111 13.77 6.96 -15.60
C SER A 111 14.36 8.15 -14.84
N GLU A 112 15.44 7.98 -14.07
CA GLU A 112 16.14 9.10 -13.40
C GLU A 112 16.46 10.27 -14.35
N GLU A 113 16.88 10.00 -15.59
CA GLU A 113 17.13 11.07 -16.58
C GLU A 113 15.90 11.92 -16.92
N GLY A 114 14.69 11.43 -16.63
CA GLY A 114 13.42 12.12 -16.85
C GLY A 114 12.87 12.83 -15.60
N THR A 115 13.54 12.73 -14.45
CA THR A 115 13.13 13.43 -13.22
C THR A 115 13.73 14.82 -13.12
N GLU A 116 14.56 15.23 -14.08
CA GLU A 116 15.26 16.52 -14.08
C GLU A 116 15.25 17.16 -15.47
N CYS A 117 15.31 18.50 -15.51
CA CYS A 117 15.48 19.27 -16.74
C CYS A 117 16.53 20.37 -16.56
N THR A 118 17.62 20.28 -17.32
CA THR A 118 18.64 21.35 -17.40
C THR A 118 18.16 22.50 -18.29
N LEU A 119 18.11 23.70 -17.72
CA LEU A 119 17.80 24.95 -18.41
C LEU A 119 18.99 25.45 -19.25
N PRO A 120 18.79 26.36 -20.23
CA PRO A 120 19.87 26.86 -21.07
C PRO A 120 21.03 27.56 -20.31
N GLY A 121 20.79 28.03 -19.09
CA GLY A 121 21.81 28.63 -18.23
C GLY A 121 22.61 27.62 -17.40
N GLY A 122 22.25 26.33 -17.46
CA GLY A 122 22.87 25.25 -16.70
C GLY A 122 22.19 24.96 -15.36
N GLU A 123 21.19 25.74 -14.96
CA GLU A 123 20.36 25.45 -13.80
C GLU A 123 19.51 24.20 -14.03
N ILE A 124 19.23 23.43 -12.98
CA ILE A 124 18.42 22.21 -13.07
C ILE A 124 17.07 22.46 -12.40
N VAL A 125 16.01 21.94 -13.02
CA VAL A 125 14.67 21.87 -12.45
C VAL A 125 14.34 20.41 -12.16
N GLU A 126 14.13 20.07 -10.90
CA GLU A 126 13.70 18.73 -10.48
C GLU A 126 12.18 18.60 -10.61
N PHE A 127 11.71 17.48 -11.13
CA PHE A 127 10.30 17.13 -11.10
C PHE A 127 10.02 16.30 -9.86
N LEU A 128 9.07 16.72 -9.05
CA LEU A 128 8.60 16.00 -7.86
C LEU A 128 7.14 15.61 -8.04
N GLN A 129 6.85 14.33 -7.86
CA GLN A 129 5.49 13.85 -7.79
C GLN A 129 4.93 14.07 -6.39
N ILE A 130 3.72 14.62 -6.35
CA ILE A 130 2.88 14.67 -5.16
C ILE A 130 2.13 13.35 -5.08
N MET A 131 2.31 12.66 -3.95
CA MET A 131 1.56 11.46 -3.63
C MET A 131 0.67 11.73 -2.43
N PRO A 132 -0.66 11.73 -2.58
CA PRO A 132 -1.57 11.87 -1.45
C PRO A 132 -1.41 10.71 -0.47
N ILE A 133 -1.51 11.03 0.82
CA ILE A 133 -1.49 10.07 1.92
C ILE A 133 -2.53 10.47 2.97
N THR A 134 -2.96 9.50 3.76
CA THR A 134 -3.91 9.64 4.87
C THR A 134 -3.22 10.09 6.17
N THR A 135 -4.00 10.57 7.15
CA THR A 135 -3.47 10.97 8.47
C THR A 135 -2.75 9.81 9.14
N ASN A 136 -3.27 8.58 9.03
CA ASN A 136 -2.62 7.40 9.61
C ASN A 136 -1.23 7.13 8.98
N GLU A 137 -1.08 7.37 7.68
CA GLU A 137 0.21 7.24 6.99
C GLU A 137 1.18 8.34 7.41
N ILE A 138 0.70 9.57 7.65
CA ILE A 138 1.50 10.67 8.21
C ILE A 138 1.97 10.34 9.64
N GLU A 139 1.08 9.84 10.49
CA GLU A 139 1.41 9.45 11.87
C GLU A 139 2.42 8.30 11.90
N ARG A 140 2.27 7.33 11.00
CA ARG A 140 3.26 6.25 10.82
C ARG A 140 4.58 6.76 10.26
N ALA A 141 4.59 7.81 9.44
CA ALA A 141 5.79 8.49 8.96
C ALA A 141 6.64 9.07 10.08
N ALA A 142 5.99 9.49 11.16
CA ALA A 142 6.66 10.03 12.32
C ALA A 142 7.31 8.92 13.17
N TYR A 143 6.80 7.69 13.06
CA TYR A 143 7.27 6.52 13.82
C TYR A 143 8.33 5.69 13.07
N LEU A 144 8.22 5.59 11.75
CA LEU A 144 9.14 4.89 10.86
C LEU A 144 10.06 5.90 10.16
N ASN A 145 11.30 5.52 9.79
CA ASN A 145 12.17 6.40 9.01
C ASN A 145 11.48 6.78 7.67
N ARG A 146 11.60 8.03 7.19
CA ARG A 146 10.83 8.57 6.05
C ARG A 146 10.95 7.73 4.77
N GLU A 147 12.08 7.06 4.55
CA GLU A 147 12.33 6.10 3.47
C GLU A 147 11.35 4.90 3.46
N LEU A 148 10.81 4.47 4.62
CA LEU A 148 9.86 3.35 4.66
C LEU A 148 8.51 3.67 4.02
N ILE A 149 8.06 4.92 4.12
CA ILE A 149 6.85 5.36 3.42
C ILE A 149 7.09 5.37 1.91
N PHE A 150 8.27 5.79 1.46
CA PHE A 150 8.65 5.69 0.05
C PHE A 150 8.53 4.27 -0.47
N HIS A 151 9.08 3.28 0.23
CA HIS A 151 9.02 1.89 -0.21
C HIS A 151 7.59 1.31 -0.18
N ARG A 152 6.76 1.65 0.82
CA ARG A 152 5.34 1.25 0.84
C ARG A 152 4.56 1.87 -0.32
N LEU A 153 4.79 3.14 -0.58
CA LEU A 153 4.12 3.90 -1.62
C LEU A 153 4.55 3.48 -3.04
N ILE A 154 5.73 2.88 -3.19
CA ILE A 154 6.19 2.31 -4.48
C ILE A 154 5.30 1.14 -4.95
N PHE A 155 4.62 0.45 -4.04
CA PHE A 155 3.70 -0.65 -4.35
C PHE A 155 2.22 -0.25 -4.43
N HIS A 156 1.90 0.97 -4.01
CA HIS A 156 0.56 1.53 -4.10
C HIS A 156 0.45 2.33 -5.40
N ASN A 157 -0.69 2.24 -6.09
CA ASN A 157 -0.91 2.94 -7.35
C ASN A 157 -0.46 4.41 -7.25
N PHE A 158 0.66 4.77 -7.89
CA PHE A 158 1.12 6.15 -8.00
C PHE A 158 0.12 7.07 -8.72
N ILE A 159 -0.94 6.48 -9.25
CA ILE A 159 -2.08 7.07 -9.92
C ILE A 159 -3.23 7.17 -8.90
N ILE A 160 -3.74 8.38 -8.69
CA ILE A 160 -4.92 8.62 -7.86
C ILE A 160 -6.17 8.15 -8.61
N TYR A 161 -6.90 7.21 -8.00
CA TYR A 161 -8.19 6.73 -8.51
C TYR A 161 -9.36 7.37 -7.76
N GLN A 162 -10.49 7.46 -8.45
CA GLN A 162 -11.72 8.10 -7.98
C GLN A 162 -12.24 7.52 -6.65
N ASP A 163 -12.02 6.22 -6.44
CA ASP A 163 -12.54 5.46 -5.31
C ASP A 163 -11.41 5.00 -4.38
N SER A 164 -10.36 5.82 -4.18
CA SER A 164 -9.38 5.61 -3.09
C SER A 164 -9.98 5.72 -1.68
N TYR A 165 -11.32 5.73 -1.58
CA TYR A 165 -12.08 5.65 -0.35
C TYR A 165 -11.61 4.46 0.49
N LEU A 166 -11.08 4.81 1.67
CA LEU A 166 -10.89 3.95 2.82
C LEU A 166 -10.00 2.73 2.53
N TYR A 167 -8.69 2.91 2.67
CA TYR A 167 -7.92 1.88 3.38
C TYR A 167 -8.48 1.82 4.80
N ASP A 168 -9.61 1.12 4.94
CA ASP A 168 -10.15 0.72 6.23
C ASP A 168 -9.16 -0.29 6.81
N TYR A 169 -8.16 0.22 7.53
CA TYR A 169 -7.15 -0.61 8.17
C TYR A 169 -7.79 -1.60 9.15
N ASP A 170 -8.92 -1.24 9.75
CA ASP A 170 -9.68 -2.12 10.63
C ASP A 170 -10.31 -3.28 9.83
N ASN A 171 -10.46 -3.13 8.51
CA ASN A 171 -10.96 -4.16 7.61
C ASN A 171 -9.85 -5.05 7.00
N ILE A 172 -8.56 -4.77 7.19
CA ILE A 172 -7.46 -5.61 6.68
C ILE A 172 -6.95 -6.50 7.81
N PHE A 173 -6.91 -7.82 7.59
CA PHE A 173 -6.30 -8.76 8.53
C PHE A 173 -4.93 -9.26 8.10
N ASP A 174 -4.60 -9.17 6.80
CA ASP A 174 -3.28 -9.53 6.29
C ASP A 174 -2.89 -8.64 5.08
N ASP A 175 -1.74 -7.96 5.15
CA ASP A 175 -1.28 -7.00 4.16
C ASP A 175 0.07 -7.45 3.57
N GLY A 176 0.03 -8.00 2.35
CA GLY A 176 1.22 -8.52 1.68
C GLY A 176 2.25 -7.45 1.33
N PHE A 177 1.83 -6.18 1.23
CA PHE A 177 2.77 -5.09 1.03
C PHE A 177 3.54 -4.73 2.31
N LEU A 178 2.99 -5.00 3.50
CA LEU A 178 3.75 -4.88 4.75
C LEU A 178 4.83 -5.96 4.82
N HIS A 179 4.49 -7.21 4.48
CA HIS A 179 5.45 -8.30 4.41
C HIS A 179 6.55 -8.00 3.39
N LEU A 180 6.16 -7.64 2.17
CA LEU A 180 7.11 -7.33 1.11
C LEU A 180 8.05 -6.18 1.48
N LEU A 181 7.53 -5.14 2.15
CA LEU A 181 8.35 -4.04 2.66
C LEU A 181 9.40 -4.54 3.65
N ASP A 182 9.00 -5.36 4.63
CA ASP A 182 9.92 -5.91 5.62
C ASP A 182 11.03 -6.74 4.96
N LEU A 183 10.68 -7.56 3.96
CA LEU A 183 11.67 -8.29 3.16
C LEU A 183 12.64 -7.37 2.41
N TYR A 184 12.18 -6.24 1.87
CA TYR A 184 13.06 -5.28 1.20
C TYR A 184 14.04 -4.64 2.18
N GLN A 185 13.58 -4.28 3.38
CA GLN A 185 14.41 -3.66 4.41
C GLN A 185 15.51 -4.59 4.92
N ASN A 186 15.21 -5.88 4.97
CA ASN A 186 16.15 -6.91 5.42
C ASN A 186 16.92 -7.56 4.26
N ASN A 187 16.84 -7.02 3.03
CA ASN A 187 17.52 -7.53 1.83
C ASN A 187 17.24 -9.02 1.52
N ILE A 188 16.01 -9.46 1.80
CA ILE A 188 15.56 -10.84 1.57
C ILE A 188 14.97 -11.00 0.16
N VAL A 189 14.29 -9.97 -0.37
CA VAL A 189 13.58 -10.03 -1.67
C VAL A 189 14.50 -10.43 -2.83
N GLN A 190 15.78 -10.05 -2.80
CA GLN A 190 16.70 -10.39 -3.90
C GLN A 190 16.91 -11.91 -4.02
N GLN A 191 16.68 -12.66 -2.93
CA GLN A 191 16.86 -14.10 -2.87
C GLN A 191 15.52 -14.84 -2.98
N SER A 192 14.50 -14.41 -2.24
CA SER A 192 13.18 -15.05 -2.21
C SER A 192 12.27 -14.68 -3.39
N GLY A 193 12.49 -13.51 -3.98
CA GLY A 193 11.57 -12.89 -4.94
C GLY A 193 10.35 -12.28 -4.26
N GLU A 194 9.68 -11.36 -4.95
CA GLU A 194 8.57 -10.59 -4.37
C GLU A 194 7.35 -11.44 -4.00
N LEU A 195 7.09 -12.50 -4.77
CA LEU A 195 5.91 -13.36 -4.54
C LEU A 195 6.02 -14.19 -3.26
N GLY A 196 7.21 -14.37 -2.68
CA GLY A 196 7.40 -15.08 -1.42
C GLY A 196 6.60 -14.46 -0.27
N ALA A 197 6.48 -13.12 -0.26
CA ALA A 197 5.69 -12.35 0.72
C ALA A 197 4.19 -12.69 0.72
N PHE A 198 3.70 -13.38 -0.31
CA PHE A 198 2.28 -13.70 -0.50
C PHE A 198 2.00 -15.20 -0.37
N ASN A 199 3.01 -16.04 -0.12
CA ASN A 199 2.85 -17.50 -0.10
C ASN A 199 1.81 -17.95 0.94
N HIS A 200 1.93 -17.49 2.18
CA HIS A 200 1.01 -17.84 3.28
C HIS A 200 -0.38 -17.25 3.03
N MET A 201 -0.46 -15.99 2.60
CA MET A 201 -1.73 -15.36 2.24
C MET A 201 -2.49 -16.15 1.18
N ALA A 202 -1.78 -16.63 0.16
CA ALA A 202 -2.35 -17.43 -0.91
C ALA A 202 -2.82 -18.81 -0.42
N ALA A 203 -2.09 -19.43 0.52
CA ALA A 203 -2.51 -20.68 1.16
C ALA A 203 -3.79 -20.49 1.99
N LEU A 204 -3.85 -19.44 2.82
CA LEU A 204 -5.05 -19.11 3.60
C LEU A 204 -6.25 -18.81 2.69
N LEU A 205 -6.06 -17.98 1.65
CA LEU A 205 -7.13 -17.67 0.70
C LEU A 205 -7.64 -18.94 0.00
N ARG A 206 -6.75 -19.85 -0.39
CA ARG A 206 -7.15 -21.14 -0.97
C ARG A 206 -7.97 -21.97 0.02
N TRP A 207 -7.53 -22.06 1.27
CA TRP A 207 -8.25 -22.78 2.32
C TRP A 207 -9.66 -22.20 2.54
N LEU A 208 -9.79 -20.86 2.57
CA LEU A 208 -11.08 -20.17 2.66
C LEU A 208 -11.99 -20.48 1.45
N ILE A 209 -11.43 -20.58 0.25
CA ILE A 209 -12.16 -20.94 -0.98
C ILE A 209 -12.68 -22.38 -0.91
N GLU A 210 -11.80 -23.33 -0.58
CA GLU A 210 -12.11 -24.77 -0.55
C GLU A 210 -13.14 -25.09 0.56
N ASN A 211 -13.07 -24.39 1.69
CA ASN A 211 -14.01 -24.54 2.81
C ASN A 211 -15.28 -23.68 2.71
N ASN A 212 -15.47 -22.95 1.60
CA ASN A 212 -16.64 -22.10 1.36
C ASN A 212 -16.84 -20.99 2.41
N MET A 213 -15.76 -20.35 2.85
CA MET A 213 -15.76 -19.32 3.89
C MET A 213 -15.84 -17.88 3.36
N LEU A 214 -15.83 -17.71 2.04
CA LEU A 214 -15.99 -16.41 1.37
C LEU A 214 -17.47 -16.06 1.18
N ASN A 215 -17.81 -14.77 1.24
CA ASN A 215 -19.20 -14.34 1.08
C ASN A 215 -19.70 -14.39 -0.37
N ASP A 216 -21.03 -14.25 -0.53
CA ASP A 216 -21.71 -14.38 -1.80
C ASP A 216 -21.31 -13.30 -2.82
N ASN A 217 -21.06 -12.07 -2.37
CA ASN A 217 -20.68 -10.96 -3.25
C ASN A 217 -19.30 -11.20 -3.87
N PHE A 218 -18.32 -11.57 -3.03
CA PHE A 218 -16.98 -11.91 -3.48
C PHE A 218 -17.01 -13.14 -4.40
N THR A 219 -17.73 -14.18 -3.98
CA THR A 219 -17.87 -15.43 -4.75
C THR A 219 -18.52 -15.21 -6.11
N ALA A 220 -19.51 -14.32 -6.19
CA ALA A 220 -20.15 -13.97 -7.46
C ALA A 220 -19.22 -13.15 -8.38
N LYS A 221 -18.42 -12.23 -7.81
CA LYS A 221 -17.51 -11.36 -8.55
C LYS A 221 -16.35 -12.13 -9.19
N TYR A 222 -15.77 -13.09 -8.45
CA TYR A 222 -14.59 -13.86 -8.87
C TYR A 222 -14.91 -15.36 -9.09
N ARG A 223 -16.11 -15.63 -9.62
CA ARG A 223 -16.62 -16.99 -9.81
C ARG A 223 -15.66 -17.87 -10.61
N ASP A 224 -15.17 -17.37 -11.74
CA ASP A 224 -14.33 -18.15 -12.66
C ASP A 224 -12.98 -18.52 -12.00
N GLU A 225 -12.38 -17.58 -11.26
CA GLU A 225 -11.15 -17.81 -10.50
C GLU A 225 -11.37 -18.81 -9.35
N ILE A 226 -12.45 -18.66 -8.59
CA ILE A 226 -12.81 -19.59 -7.51
C ILE A 226 -13.08 -21.00 -8.03
N GLU A 227 -13.78 -21.13 -9.15
CA GLU A 227 -14.00 -22.43 -9.79
C GLU A 227 -12.68 -23.05 -10.29
N LYS A 228 -11.72 -22.24 -10.77
CA LYS A 228 -10.38 -22.74 -11.11
C LYS A 228 -9.63 -23.23 -9.89
N VAL A 229 -9.63 -22.48 -8.79
CA VAL A 229 -8.99 -22.92 -7.53
C VAL A 229 -9.50 -24.30 -7.11
N LYS A 230 -10.83 -24.51 -7.16
CA LYS A 230 -11.45 -25.78 -6.73
C LYS A 230 -11.20 -26.95 -7.68
N ASN A 231 -11.08 -26.72 -8.99
CA ASN A 231 -11.05 -27.80 -9.98
C ASN A 231 -9.68 -28.01 -10.61
N SER A 232 -8.84 -26.98 -10.65
CA SER A 232 -7.55 -26.94 -11.34
C SER A 232 -6.62 -25.92 -10.68
N PRO A 233 -6.27 -26.11 -9.38
CA PRO A 233 -5.50 -25.13 -8.61
C PRO A 233 -4.13 -24.81 -9.24
N ALA A 234 -3.50 -25.77 -9.92
CA ALA A 234 -2.24 -25.55 -10.64
C ALA A 234 -2.33 -24.56 -11.82
N ASP A 235 -3.55 -24.25 -12.31
CA ASP A 235 -3.77 -23.32 -13.43
C ASP A 235 -3.99 -21.87 -12.97
N ILE A 236 -3.90 -21.59 -11.66
CA ILE A 236 -4.08 -20.26 -11.08
C ILE A 236 -3.05 -19.99 -9.98
N ASP A 237 -2.30 -18.90 -10.12
CA ASP A 237 -1.42 -18.42 -9.05
C ASP A 237 -2.19 -17.44 -8.17
N LEU A 238 -2.55 -17.88 -6.95
CA LEU A 238 -3.32 -17.06 -6.03
C LEU A 238 -2.52 -15.88 -5.46
N ARG A 239 -1.18 -15.91 -5.51
CA ARG A 239 -0.34 -14.77 -5.11
C ARG A 239 -0.54 -13.62 -6.08
N LEU A 240 -0.53 -13.92 -7.39
CA LEU A 240 -0.84 -12.93 -8.43
C LEU A 240 -2.30 -12.47 -8.35
N PHE A 241 -3.24 -13.35 -8.01
CA PHE A 241 -4.62 -12.94 -7.78
C PHE A 241 -4.75 -11.93 -6.62
N ILE A 242 -4.06 -12.18 -5.50
CA ILE A 242 -4.04 -11.25 -4.36
C ILE A 242 -3.47 -9.89 -4.79
N VAL A 243 -2.31 -9.88 -5.46
CA VAL A 243 -1.68 -8.65 -5.95
C VAL A 243 -2.60 -7.89 -6.92
N ASP A 244 -3.09 -8.55 -7.97
CA ASP A 244 -3.78 -7.89 -9.07
C ASP A 244 -5.25 -7.56 -8.78
N LYS A 245 -5.95 -8.45 -8.06
CA LYS A 245 -7.42 -8.38 -7.89
C LYS A 245 -7.83 -7.94 -6.49
N LEU A 246 -7.01 -8.22 -5.49
CA LEU A 246 -7.26 -7.83 -4.10
C LEU A 246 -6.37 -6.67 -3.65
N ILE A 247 -5.54 -6.15 -4.55
CA ILE A 247 -4.64 -5.03 -4.30
C ILE A 247 -3.72 -5.35 -3.12
N GLY A 248 -3.16 -6.57 -3.12
CA GLY A 248 -2.13 -7.02 -2.19
C GLY A 248 -2.58 -7.36 -0.76
N SER A 249 -3.87 -7.26 -0.42
CA SER A 249 -4.33 -7.45 0.97
C SER A 249 -5.54 -8.39 1.06
N LEU A 250 -5.65 -9.12 2.16
CA LEU A 250 -6.85 -9.86 2.56
C LEU A 250 -7.66 -9.03 3.56
N ARG A 251 -8.96 -8.95 3.35
CA ARG A 251 -9.88 -8.05 4.08
C ARG A 251 -11.05 -8.81 4.68
N TYR A 252 -11.52 -8.42 5.86
CA TYR A 252 -12.65 -9.07 6.53
C TYR A 252 -13.92 -9.02 5.67
N GLU A 253 -14.11 -7.98 4.85
CA GLU A 253 -15.25 -7.83 3.94
C GLU A 253 -15.41 -8.93 2.88
N ILE A 254 -14.39 -9.78 2.64
CA ILE A 254 -14.49 -10.90 1.69
C ILE A 254 -15.03 -12.16 2.37
N LEU A 255 -15.00 -12.20 3.69
CA LEU A 255 -15.37 -13.33 4.52
C LEU A 255 -16.88 -13.37 4.74
N LYS A 256 -17.38 -14.55 5.07
CA LYS A 256 -18.69 -14.70 5.71
C LYS A 256 -18.60 -14.32 7.18
N GLU A 257 -19.71 -13.85 7.75
CA GLU A 257 -19.80 -13.48 9.16
C GLU A 257 -19.38 -14.62 10.11
N GLU A 258 -19.67 -15.88 9.74
CA GLU A 258 -19.39 -17.08 10.54
C GLU A 258 -17.89 -17.41 10.73
N ILE A 259 -17.00 -16.90 9.88
CA ILE A 259 -15.55 -17.16 9.96
C ILE A 259 -14.76 -15.97 10.52
N ILE A 260 -15.39 -14.80 10.72
CA ILE A 260 -14.67 -13.58 11.13
C ILE A 260 -14.01 -13.77 12.50
N ASP A 261 -14.75 -14.27 13.49
CA ASP A 261 -14.24 -14.47 14.86
C ASP A 261 -13.04 -15.44 14.89
N PHE A 262 -13.05 -16.47 14.04
CA PHE A 262 -11.91 -17.38 13.86
C PHE A 262 -10.68 -16.65 13.32
N ILE A 263 -10.85 -15.88 12.23
CA ILE A 263 -9.74 -15.14 11.62
C ILE A 263 -9.19 -14.09 12.59
N GLU A 264 -10.05 -13.35 13.27
CA GLU A 264 -9.63 -12.39 14.30
C GLU A 264 -8.83 -13.10 15.40
N THR A 265 -9.34 -14.21 15.94
CA THR A 265 -8.63 -14.98 16.97
C THR A 265 -7.28 -15.48 16.46
N TYR A 266 -7.22 -16.00 15.23
CA TYR A 266 -6.00 -16.60 14.69
C TYR A 266 -4.90 -15.58 14.34
N PHE A 267 -5.28 -14.32 14.10
CA PHE A 267 -4.36 -13.23 13.80
C PHE A 267 -4.09 -12.31 15.02
N VAL A 268 -4.76 -12.53 16.15
CA VAL A 268 -4.49 -11.76 17.38
C VAL A 268 -3.13 -12.17 17.95
N ASN A 269 -2.21 -11.21 17.96
CA ASN A 269 -0.94 -11.33 18.67
C ASN A 269 -1.21 -11.08 20.17
N ASN A 270 -1.34 -12.16 20.95
CA ASN A 270 -1.55 -12.07 22.38
C ASN A 270 -0.24 -12.34 23.13
N PRO A 271 0.51 -11.31 23.55
CA PRO A 271 1.83 -11.50 24.17
C PRO A 271 1.78 -12.05 25.61
N GLU A 272 0.59 -12.25 26.19
CA GLU A 272 0.41 -12.73 27.57
C GLU A 272 0.09 -14.24 27.69
N GLU A 273 -0.14 -14.96 26.58
CA GLU A 273 -0.42 -16.40 26.57
C GLU A 273 0.58 -17.17 25.69
N ASP A 274 0.67 -18.50 25.86
CA ASP A 274 1.50 -19.36 25.00
C ASP A 274 1.25 -19.02 23.52
N ILE A 275 2.29 -18.82 22.73
CA ILE A 275 2.27 -18.32 21.33
C ILE A 275 1.51 -19.29 20.37
N LYS A 276 0.98 -20.41 20.88
CA LYS A 276 0.26 -21.43 20.13
C LYS A 276 -1.02 -20.86 19.53
N GLY A 277 -1.23 -21.09 18.23
CA GLY A 277 -2.48 -20.69 17.55
C GLY A 277 -2.46 -19.26 17.04
N GLN A 278 -1.30 -18.79 16.56
CA GLN A 278 -1.16 -17.54 15.82
C GLN A 278 -0.69 -17.87 14.41
N TYR A 279 -1.44 -17.45 13.39
CA TYR A 279 -1.23 -17.92 12.02
C TYR A 279 0.20 -17.69 11.53
N TYR A 280 0.74 -16.50 11.78
CA TYR A 280 2.10 -16.16 11.36
C TYR A 280 3.16 -17.05 12.04
N TYR A 281 3.01 -17.32 13.34
CA TYR A 281 3.92 -18.18 14.08
C TYR A 281 3.86 -19.64 13.62
N ASP A 282 2.65 -20.17 13.38
CA ASP A 282 2.50 -21.54 12.90
C ASP A 282 3.16 -21.73 11.51
N ILE A 283 3.13 -20.69 10.67
CA ILE A 283 3.79 -20.68 9.36
C ILE A 283 5.32 -20.61 9.49
N GLU A 284 5.84 -19.79 10.42
CA GLU A 284 7.28 -19.73 10.71
C GLU A 284 7.79 -21.06 11.28
N GLU A 285 7.07 -21.66 12.23
CA GLU A 285 7.42 -22.96 12.81
C GLU A 285 7.44 -24.05 11.73
N TYR A 286 6.42 -24.11 10.87
CA TYR A 286 6.38 -25.05 9.75
C TYR A 286 7.56 -24.84 8.78
N ALA A 287 7.92 -23.60 8.48
CA ALA A 287 9.02 -23.31 7.57
C ALA A 287 10.37 -23.76 8.17
N ALA A 288 10.60 -23.47 9.46
CA ALA A 288 11.78 -23.90 10.18
C ALA A 288 11.91 -25.44 10.19
N GLU A 289 10.83 -26.15 10.53
CA GLU A 289 10.78 -27.62 10.49
C GLU A 289 11.09 -28.16 9.09
N TYR A 290 10.49 -27.58 8.04
CA TYR A 290 10.71 -27.99 6.67
C TYR A 290 12.19 -27.90 6.26
N PHE A 291 12.87 -26.79 6.55
CA PHE A 291 14.28 -26.64 6.16
C PHE A 291 15.21 -27.51 7.01
N GLU A 292 14.91 -27.71 8.30
CA GLU A 292 15.65 -28.64 9.15
C GLU A 292 15.57 -30.08 8.60
N GLU A 293 14.37 -30.56 8.30
CA GLU A 293 14.15 -31.92 7.76
C GLU A 293 14.85 -32.13 6.41
N ASN A 294 14.93 -31.08 5.58
CA ASN A 294 15.58 -31.10 4.29
C ASN A 294 17.10 -30.82 4.34
N ASN A 295 17.68 -30.61 5.53
CA ASN A 295 19.09 -30.28 5.74
C ASN A 295 19.56 -29.08 4.89
N VAL A 296 18.71 -28.05 4.78
CA VAL A 296 19.02 -26.79 4.09
C VAL A 296 19.65 -25.83 5.11
N ASP A 297 20.71 -25.15 4.70
CA ASP A 297 21.32 -24.09 5.50
C ASP A 297 20.49 -22.80 5.38
N THR A 298 20.00 -22.28 6.51
CA THR A 298 19.14 -21.10 6.58
C THR A 298 19.85 -19.86 7.12
N GLU A 299 21.19 -19.89 7.27
CA GLU A 299 21.97 -18.74 7.79
C GLU A 299 21.72 -17.45 6.97
N ASP A 300 21.54 -17.56 5.65
CA ASP A 300 21.29 -16.43 4.76
C ASP A 300 19.78 -16.02 4.68
N MET A 301 18.89 -16.70 5.41
CA MET A 301 17.45 -16.43 5.41
C MET A 301 17.01 -15.49 6.56
N ASP A 302 17.88 -15.21 7.54
CA ASP A 302 17.67 -14.23 8.62
C ASP A 302 16.27 -14.30 9.30
N ASP A 303 15.81 -15.50 9.67
CA ASP A 303 14.49 -15.79 10.27
C ASP A 303 13.28 -15.63 9.31
N TYR A 304 13.51 -15.47 7.99
CA TYR A 304 12.47 -15.35 6.97
C TYR A 304 12.23 -16.66 6.19
N GLU A 305 12.50 -17.84 6.76
CA GLU A 305 12.37 -19.14 6.09
C GLU A 305 11.05 -19.27 5.31
N TYR A 306 9.94 -18.83 5.88
CA TYR A 306 8.61 -18.99 5.30
C TYR A 306 8.44 -18.38 3.89
N VAL A 307 9.19 -17.32 3.55
CA VAL A 307 9.11 -16.70 2.21
C VAL A 307 9.88 -17.48 1.15
N PHE A 308 10.83 -18.33 1.56
CA PHE A 308 11.62 -19.18 0.69
C PHE A 308 10.96 -20.53 0.42
N MET A 309 9.86 -20.84 1.11
CA MET A 309 9.13 -22.08 0.93
C MET A 309 8.69 -22.26 -0.53
N PRO A 310 8.89 -23.43 -1.14
CA PRO A 310 8.39 -23.72 -2.48
C PRO A 310 6.87 -23.57 -2.53
N TYR A 311 6.35 -22.67 -3.37
CA TYR A 311 4.91 -22.52 -3.56
C TYR A 311 4.37 -23.62 -4.48
N ASP A 312 4.07 -24.78 -3.90
CA ASP A 312 3.50 -25.94 -4.59
C ASP A 312 2.33 -26.57 -3.82
N GLU A 313 1.80 -27.68 -4.34
CA GLU A 313 0.70 -28.40 -3.68
C GLU A 313 1.11 -29.01 -2.33
N ASN A 314 2.37 -29.41 -2.14
CA ASN A 314 2.81 -29.96 -0.85
C ASN A 314 2.82 -28.85 0.21
N TYR A 315 3.29 -27.65 -0.16
CA TYR A 315 3.22 -26.48 0.71
C TYR A 315 1.78 -26.19 1.11
N TYR A 316 0.85 -26.16 0.14
CA TYR A 316 -0.57 -25.95 0.45
C TYR A 316 -1.14 -27.05 1.35
N GLU A 317 -0.90 -28.33 1.05
CA GLU A 317 -1.41 -29.46 1.84
C GLU A 317 -0.89 -29.48 3.29
N SER A 318 0.31 -28.97 3.54
CA SER A 318 0.86 -28.83 4.90
C SER A 318 0.22 -27.67 5.62
N VAL A 319 0.20 -26.48 5.00
CA VAL A 319 -0.39 -25.28 5.60
C VAL A 319 -1.89 -25.45 5.85
N SER A 320 -2.61 -26.11 4.95
CA SER A 320 -4.04 -26.36 5.13
C SER A 320 -4.33 -27.22 6.36
N LYS A 321 -3.47 -28.22 6.67
CA LYS A 321 -3.62 -29.07 7.86
C LYS A 321 -3.38 -28.31 9.16
N ILE A 322 -2.45 -27.35 9.14
CA ILE A 322 -2.19 -26.46 10.28
C ILE A 322 -3.45 -25.62 10.55
N ILE A 323 -4.00 -25.00 9.51
CA ILE A 323 -5.24 -24.21 9.61
C ILE A 323 -6.42 -25.09 10.05
N ASP A 324 -6.57 -26.28 9.48
CA ASP A 324 -7.63 -27.24 9.86
C ASP A 324 -7.53 -27.63 11.34
N ALA A 325 -6.33 -27.95 11.84
CA ALA A 325 -6.12 -28.35 13.22
C ALA A 325 -6.51 -27.22 14.19
N TYR A 326 -6.10 -25.98 13.89
CA TYR A 326 -6.45 -24.83 14.72
C TYR A 326 -7.95 -24.50 14.64
N TYR A 327 -8.55 -24.59 13.45
CA TYR A 327 -9.98 -24.40 13.26
C TYR A 327 -10.82 -25.44 14.01
N GLU A 328 -10.42 -26.71 14.02
CA GLU A 328 -11.06 -27.77 14.80
C GLU A 328 -10.97 -27.51 16.31
N GLU A 329 -9.80 -27.07 16.81
CA GLU A 329 -9.61 -26.69 18.23
C GLU A 329 -10.52 -25.51 18.60
N TRP A 330 -10.41 -24.40 17.88
CA TRP A 330 -11.21 -23.18 18.10
C TRP A 330 -12.72 -23.46 18.04
N SER A 331 -13.19 -24.20 17.03
CA SER A 331 -14.62 -24.50 16.86
C SER A 331 -15.19 -25.40 17.96
N SER A 332 -14.34 -26.13 18.69
CA SER A 332 -14.75 -26.97 19.83
C SER A 332 -14.91 -26.19 21.14
N GLU A 333 -14.34 -24.99 21.23
CA GLU A 333 -14.35 -24.12 22.41
C GLU A 333 -15.47 -23.07 22.40
N GLN A 334 -16.17 -22.93 21.26
CA GLN A 334 -17.37 -22.11 21.06
C GLN A 334 -18.64 -22.81 21.56
#